data_AF-A0A965UQJ6-F1
#
_entry.id   AF-A0A965UQJ6-F1
#
_cell.length_a   1.000
_cell.length_b   1.000
_cell.length_c   1.000
_cell.angle_alpha   90.00
_cell.angle_beta   90.00
_cell.angle_gamma   90.00
#
_symmetry.space_group_name_H-M   'P 1'
#
loop_
_entity.id
_entity.type
_entity.pdbx_description
1 polymer ?
#
loop_
_entity_poly.entity_id
_entity_poly.type
_entity_poly.pdbx_seq_one_letter_code
_entity_poly.pdbx_strand_id
1 'polypeptide(L)'
;MGWRMDIAREHEPCLNAIYREIFPTLADGDEVIHVEKDSVMARYDHLEGIDVILSHGEGMKMTLQEKLLTYHEDTLTVEVRKNSGKNGAWFYCTAQLYFVGYNRKYKAGAPNNVLSLDNWILVDFAMLKIETLNGNVPWKINHNQRDNRRAVFQYVHFDHIPKNCVIARKNDIPKNLFGF
;
A
#
# COMPACT_ATOMS: atom_id res chain seq x y z
N MET A 1 3.93 19.12 6.53
CA MET A 1 3.99 17.66 6.28
C MET A 1 2.98 17.01 7.21
N GLY A 2 2.17 16.07 6.73
CA GLY A 2 1.13 15.41 7.55
C GLY A 2 1.60 14.04 8.04
N TRP A 3 1.05 13.57 9.16
CA TRP A 3 1.43 12.31 9.82
C TRP A 3 1.49 11.06 8.92
N ARG A 4 0.75 11.06 7.80
CA ARG A 4 0.75 9.98 6.80
C ARG A 4 2.03 9.88 6.00
N MET A 5 2.72 11.00 5.78
CA MET A 5 4.04 10.97 5.12
C MET A 5 5.12 10.53 6.11
N ASP A 6 5.00 10.93 7.38
CA ASP A 6 5.96 10.51 8.42
C ASP A 6 5.91 9.00 8.66
N ILE A 7 4.71 8.41 8.76
CA ILE A 7 4.58 6.96 8.95
C ILE A 7 5.17 6.18 7.77
N ALA A 8 4.94 6.61 6.53
CA ALA A 8 5.49 5.95 5.33
C ALA A 8 7.02 5.98 5.34
N ARG A 9 7.60 7.17 5.52
CA ARG A 9 9.06 7.35 5.56
C ARG A 9 9.71 6.56 6.69
N GLU A 10 9.14 6.57 7.89
CA GLU A 10 9.72 5.85 9.03
C GLU A 10 9.66 4.32 8.84
N HIS A 11 8.67 3.80 8.10
CA HIS A 11 8.52 2.35 7.87
C HIS A 11 9.28 1.84 6.65
N GLU A 12 9.89 2.71 5.83
CA GLU A 12 10.59 2.32 4.61
C GLU A 12 11.57 1.14 4.83
N PRO A 13 12.43 1.11 5.88
CA PRO A 13 13.30 -0.04 6.10
C PRO A 13 12.53 -1.35 6.38
N CYS A 14 11.42 -1.29 7.12
CA CYS A 14 10.57 -2.45 7.39
C CYS A 14 9.88 -2.95 6.11
N LEU A 15 9.44 -2.03 5.26
CA LEU A 15 8.74 -2.36 4.02
C LEU A 15 9.71 -2.98 3.00
N ASN A 16 10.90 -2.40 2.83
CA ASN A 16 11.93 -2.94 1.95
C ASN A 16 12.33 -4.37 2.38
N ALA A 17 12.45 -4.62 3.69
CA ALA A 17 12.71 -5.98 4.21
C ALA A 17 11.60 -6.97 3.83
N ILE A 18 10.33 -6.58 3.98
CA ILE A 18 9.17 -7.41 3.58
C ILE A 18 9.21 -7.69 2.07
N TYR A 19 9.50 -6.69 1.23
CA TYR A 19 9.53 -6.88 -0.23
C TYR A 19 10.67 -7.79 -0.67
N ARG A 20 11.84 -7.69 -0.06
CA ARG A 20 12.97 -8.60 -0.32
C ARG A 20 12.69 -10.04 0.12
N GLU A 21 11.87 -10.21 1.16
CA GLU A 21 11.43 -11.53 1.60
C GLU A 21 10.41 -12.15 0.63
N ILE A 22 9.46 -11.36 0.13
CA ILE A 22 8.46 -11.81 -0.86
C ILE A 22 9.12 -12.05 -2.23
N PHE A 23 10.05 -11.19 -2.62
CA PHE A 23 10.71 -11.19 -3.92
C PHE A 23 12.23 -11.31 -3.74
N PRO A 24 12.77 -12.51 -3.51
CA PRO A 24 14.21 -12.71 -3.25
C PRO A 24 15.12 -12.36 -4.44
N THR A 25 14.54 -12.16 -5.63
CA THR A 25 15.25 -11.80 -6.87
C THR A 25 15.35 -10.30 -7.12
N LEU A 26 14.93 -9.46 -6.16
CA LEU A 26 15.11 -8.01 -6.28
C LEU A 26 16.59 -7.65 -6.35
N ALA A 27 16.92 -6.64 -7.14
CA ALA A 27 18.28 -6.12 -7.25
C ALA A 27 18.78 -5.60 -5.88
N ASP A 28 20.10 -5.66 -5.68
CA ASP A 28 20.74 -5.16 -4.48
C ASP A 28 20.70 -3.63 -4.41
N GLY A 29 20.49 -3.10 -3.20
CA GLY A 29 20.45 -1.67 -2.92
C GLY A 29 19.05 -1.06 -3.00
N ASP A 30 18.88 0.05 -2.28
CA ASP A 30 17.65 0.85 -2.27
C ASP A 30 17.99 2.24 -2.86
N GLU A 31 17.26 2.67 -3.88
CA GLU A 31 17.44 3.98 -4.50
C GLU A 31 16.27 4.90 -4.13
N VAL A 32 16.53 5.91 -3.30
CA VAL A 32 15.54 6.94 -2.97
C VAL A 32 15.64 8.06 -4.00
N ILE A 33 14.72 8.07 -4.95
CA ILE A 33 14.66 9.11 -5.97
C ILE A 33 13.88 10.31 -5.42
N HIS A 34 14.59 11.35 -4.99
CA HIS A 34 13.96 12.62 -4.65
C HIS A 34 13.53 13.35 -5.93
N VAL A 35 12.23 13.41 -6.16
CA VAL A 35 11.63 14.10 -7.29
C VAL A 35 10.96 15.38 -6.81
N GLU A 36 11.35 16.51 -7.41
CA GLU A 36 10.67 17.79 -7.23
C GLU A 36 9.23 17.68 -7.74
N LYS A 37 8.28 18.31 -7.03
CA LYS A 37 6.84 18.18 -7.30
C LYS A 37 6.44 18.48 -8.76
N ASP A 38 7.14 19.40 -9.40
CA ASP A 38 6.88 19.77 -10.79
C ASP A 38 7.47 18.74 -11.79
N SER A 39 8.56 18.06 -11.42
CA SER A 39 9.16 16.98 -12.20
C SER A 39 8.35 15.69 -12.14
N VAL A 40 7.71 15.45 -11.00
CA VAL A 40 6.72 14.38 -10.79
C VAL A 40 5.54 14.50 -11.76
N MET A 41 5.05 15.72 -11.98
CA MET A 41 3.95 15.97 -12.91
C MET A 41 4.36 15.73 -14.38
N ALA A 42 5.64 15.94 -14.71
CA ALA A 42 6.17 15.70 -16.06
C ALA A 42 6.41 14.21 -16.37
N ARG A 43 6.51 13.35 -15.34
CA ARG A 43 6.78 11.91 -15.47
C ARG A 43 5.65 10.97 -15.03
N TYR A 44 4.44 11.50 -14.78
CA TYR A 44 3.19 10.75 -14.53
C TYR A 44 3.11 9.90 -13.25
N ASP A 45 4.21 9.48 -12.61
CA ASP A 45 4.19 8.50 -11.49
C ASP A 45 3.26 8.86 -10.31
N HIS A 46 3.19 10.12 -9.88
CA HIS A 46 2.26 10.54 -8.81
C HIS A 46 0.81 10.72 -9.31
N LEU A 47 0.61 11.02 -10.59
CA LEU A 47 -0.73 11.01 -11.18
C LEU A 47 -1.26 9.58 -11.30
N GLU A 48 -0.35 8.61 -11.40
CA GLU A 48 -0.59 7.20 -11.55
C GLU A 48 -0.58 6.40 -10.25
N GLY A 49 -0.34 7.06 -9.11
CA GLY A 49 -0.37 6.41 -7.80
C GLY A 49 0.66 5.29 -7.70
N ILE A 50 1.91 5.60 -7.99
CA ILE A 50 3.04 4.69 -7.79
C ILE A 50 3.89 5.28 -6.67
N ASP A 51 4.12 4.50 -5.61
CA ASP A 51 4.98 4.89 -4.50
C ASP A 51 6.35 4.22 -4.58
N VAL A 52 6.40 2.97 -5.06
CA VAL A 52 7.61 2.14 -5.09
C VAL A 52 7.77 1.45 -6.45
N ILE A 53 9.01 1.36 -6.93
CA ILE A 53 9.39 0.57 -8.10
C ILE A 53 10.31 -0.55 -7.64
N LEU A 54 9.82 -1.78 -7.73
CA LEU A 54 10.58 -3.00 -7.44
C LEU A 54 11.38 -3.39 -8.69
N SER A 55 12.71 -3.30 -8.61
CA SER A 55 13.59 -3.65 -9.72
C SER A 55 14.16 -5.05 -9.51
N HIS A 56 14.00 -5.92 -10.49
CA HIS A 56 14.58 -7.25 -10.53
C HIS A 56 15.80 -7.28 -11.44
N GLY A 57 16.55 -8.40 -11.39
CA GLY A 57 17.59 -8.68 -12.38
C GLY A 57 17.08 -8.53 -13.82
N GLU A 58 17.99 -8.21 -14.74
CA GLU A 58 17.73 -8.10 -16.19
C GLU A 58 16.78 -6.95 -16.61
N GLY A 59 16.53 -5.99 -15.71
CA GLY A 59 15.80 -4.75 -16.04
C GLY A 59 14.28 -4.85 -15.92
N MET A 60 13.75 -5.97 -15.43
CA MET A 60 12.33 -6.10 -15.09
C MET A 60 11.97 -5.18 -13.91
N LYS A 61 10.83 -4.49 -14.02
CA LYS A 61 10.31 -3.59 -12.99
C LYS A 61 8.86 -3.92 -12.68
N MET A 62 8.50 -3.82 -11.40
CA MET A 62 7.12 -3.84 -10.95
C MET A 62 6.80 -2.57 -10.17
N THR A 63 5.57 -2.06 -10.31
CA THR A 63 5.12 -0.85 -9.63
C THR A 63 4.18 -1.18 -8.47
N LEU A 64 4.33 -0.45 -7.37
CA LEU A 64 3.62 -0.69 -6.12
C LEU A 64 3.09 0.62 -5.54
N GLN A 65 1.84 0.61 -5.06
CA GLN A 65 1.28 1.64 -4.19
C GLN A 65 1.20 1.11 -2.77
N GLU A 66 1.59 1.93 -1.80
CA GLU A 66 1.58 1.60 -0.39
C GLU A 66 0.49 2.37 0.36
N LYS A 67 -0.07 1.73 1.38
CA LYS A 67 -0.97 2.39 2.32
C LYS A 67 -0.72 1.91 3.73
N LEU A 68 -0.16 2.79 4.56
CA LEU A 68 0.00 2.55 5.99
C LEU A 68 -1.16 3.13 6.78
N LEU A 69 -1.72 2.30 7.65
CA LEU A 69 -2.90 2.61 8.47
C LEU A 69 -2.63 2.31 9.95
N THR A 70 -3.34 3.02 10.82
CA THR A 70 -3.30 2.82 12.28
C THR A 70 -4.64 2.33 12.83
N TYR A 71 -5.55 1.91 11.94
CA TYR A 71 -6.90 1.48 12.29
C TYR A 71 -6.90 0.06 12.88
N HIS A 72 -7.91 -0.26 13.70
CA HIS A 72 -7.90 -1.49 14.49
C HIS A 72 -8.22 -2.75 13.67
N GLU A 73 -8.96 -2.63 12.56
CA GLU A 73 -9.33 -3.75 11.69
C GLU A 73 -8.37 -3.91 10.51
N ASP A 74 -8.13 -5.17 10.12
CA ASP A 74 -7.32 -5.57 8.96
C ASP A 74 -8.12 -5.51 7.67
N THR A 75 -8.09 -4.35 7.01
CA THR A 75 -8.87 -4.11 5.78
C THR A 75 -7.98 -3.55 4.67
N LEU A 76 -8.20 -4.00 3.45
CA LEU A 76 -7.64 -3.33 2.29
C LEU A 76 -8.58 -2.18 1.95
N THR A 77 -8.08 -0.94 2.03
CA THR A 77 -8.87 0.27 1.80
C THR A 77 -8.35 1.05 0.60
N VAL A 78 -9.24 1.46 -0.30
CA VAL A 78 -8.90 2.30 -1.47
C VAL A 78 -9.83 3.50 -1.53
N GLU A 79 -9.29 4.65 -1.94
CA GLU A 79 -10.10 5.86 -2.19
C GLU A 79 -10.80 5.73 -3.53
N VAL A 80 -12.12 5.86 -3.54
CA VAL A 80 -12.96 5.85 -4.75
C VAL A 80 -13.27 7.27 -5.20
N ARG A 81 -13.45 8.20 -4.25
CA ARG A 81 -13.69 9.61 -4.54
C ARG A 81 -12.91 10.50 -3.59
N LYS A 82 -12.26 11.53 -4.14
CA LYS A 82 -11.56 12.58 -3.38
C LYS A 82 -12.56 13.56 -2.75
N ASN A 83 -12.10 14.32 -1.75
CA ASN A 83 -12.87 15.45 -1.20
C ASN A 83 -13.31 16.45 -2.27
N SER A 84 -12.51 16.62 -3.34
CA SER A 84 -12.83 17.50 -4.47
C SER A 84 -13.90 16.95 -5.41
N GLY A 85 -14.47 15.77 -5.14
CA GLY A 85 -15.43 15.08 -6.00
C GLY A 85 -14.82 14.30 -7.17
N LYS A 86 -13.51 14.48 -7.42
CA LYS A 86 -12.76 13.75 -8.46
C LYS A 86 -12.57 12.28 -8.09
N ASN A 87 -12.25 11.46 -9.08
CA ASN A 87 -11.92 10.05 -8.88
C ASN A 87 -10.73 9.87 -7.91
N GLY A 88 -10.87 8.90 -7.02
CA GLY A 88 -9.82 8.46 -6.10
C GLY A 88 -8.88 7.45 -6.75
N ALA A 89 -7.89 7.00 -5.95
CA ALA A 89 -6.84 6.08 -6.39
C ALA A 89 -7.37 4.80 -7.05
N TRP A 90 -8.56 4.33 -6.70
CA TRP A 90 -9.18 3.16 -7.34
C TRP A 90 -9.17 3.23 -8.88
N PHE A 91 -9.37 4.42 -9.43
CA PHE A 91 -9.54 4.61 -10.88
C PHE A 91 -8.25 5.00 -11.60
N TYR A 92 -7.40 5.83 -10.99
CA TYR A 92 -6.21 6.34 -11.66
C TYR A 92 -4.94 5.56 -11.31
N CYS A 93 -4.95 4.78 -10.23
CA CYS A 93 -3.75 4.05 -9.81
C CYS A 93 -3.44 2.93 -10.82
N THR A 94 -2.26 3.00 -11.41
CA THR A 94 -1.74 2.05 -12.41
C THR A 94 -0.72 1.07 -11.81
N ALA A 95 -0.40 1.20 -10.52
CA ALA A 95 0.46 0.26 -9.82
C ALA A 95 -0.03 -1.18 -10.01
N GLN A 96 0.89 -2.07 -10.36
CA GLN A 96 0.58 -3.50 -10.54
C GLN A 96 0.27 -4.16 -9.20
N LEU A 97 0.95 -3.69 -8.14
CA LEU A 97 0.83 -4.21 -6.79
C LEU A 97 0.18 -3.17 -5.87
N TYR A 98 -0.54 -3.63 -4.86
CA TYR A 98 -1.11 -2.77 -3.82
C TYR A 98 -0.82 -3.35 -2.44
N PHE A 99 -0.12 -2.59 -1.61
CA PHE A 99 0.25 -2.99 -0.25
C PHE A 99 -0.55 -2.21 0.78
N VAL A 100 -1.11 -2.93 1.76
CA VAL A 100 -1.70 -2.30 2.94
C VAL A 100 -1.07 -2.87 4.20
N GLY A 101 -0.49 -1.98 5.00
CA GLY A 101 0.17 -2.30 6.26
C GLY A 101 -0.47 -1.59 7.44
N TYR A 102 -0.49 -2.25 8.59
CA TYR A 102 -1.04 -1.73 9.82
C TYR A 102 0.02 -1.58 10.89
N ASN A 103 0.18 -0.37 11.43
CA ASN A 103 0.88 -0.13 12.69
C ASN A 103 -0.07 0.62 13.64
N ARG A 104 -0.82 -0.13 14.42
CA ARG A 104 -1.87 0.35 15.33
C ARG A 104 -1.30 1.16 16.49
N LYS A 105 -0.02 0.94 16.83
CA LYS A 105 0.66 1.60 17.95
C LYS A 105 1.43 2.84 17.53
N TYR A 106 1.53 3.12 16.22
CA TYR A 106 2.23 4.28 15.71
C TYR A 106 1.63 5.59 16.21
N LYS A 107 2.49 6.47 16.73
CA LYS A 107 2.13 7.83 17.16
C LYS A 107 3.08 8.83 16.51
N ALA A 108 2.55 9.64 15.60
CA ALA A 108 3.37 10.63 14.90
C ALA A 108 4.08 11.58 15.87
N GLY A 109 5.39 11.74 15.70
CA GLY A 109 6.23 12.60 16.56
C GLY A 109 6.59 12.01 17.93
N ALA A 110 6.23 10.76 18.23
CA ALA A 110 6.67 10.09 19.44
C ALA A 110 8.10 9.54 19.28
N PRO A 111 9.00 9.71 20.26
CA PRO A 111 10.41 9.36 20.13
C PRO A 111 10.70 7.84 20.09
N ASN A 112 9.70 6.99 20.30
CA ASN A 112 9.86 5.53 20.43
C ASN A 112 8.79 4.76 19.65
N ASN A 113 8.51 5.16 18.41
CA ASN A 113 7.62 4.36 17.55
C ASN A 113 8.22 2.97 17.32
N VAL A 114 7.43 1.93 17.56
CA VAL A 114 7.78 0.57 17.12
C VAL A 114 7.46 0.50 15.64
N LEU A 115 8.48 0.38 14.78
CA LEU A 115 8.34 0.46 13.31
C LEU A 115 8.01 -0.90 12.65
N SER A 116 7.48 -1.84 13.43
CA SER A 116 6.99 -3.12 12.93
C SER A 116 5.51 -3.03 12.58
N LEU A 117 5.10 -3.69 11.50
CA LEU A 117 3.69 -3.83 11.15
C LEU A 117 3.02 -4.92 12.00
N ASP A 118 1.87 -4.61 12.61
CA ASP A 118 1.02 -5.58 13.30
C ASP A 118 0.44 -6.61 12.33
N ASN A 119 -0.01 -6.17 11.15
CA ASN A 119 -0.49 -7.02 10.06
C ASN A 119 -0.29 -6.31 8.71
N TRP A 120 -0.28 -7.06 7.61
CA TRP A 120 -0.17 -6.51 6.26
C TRP A 120 -0.62 -7.51 5.18
N ILE A 121 -0.96 -6.99 4.02
CA ILE A 121 -1.24 -7.76 2.79
C ILE A 121 -0.62 -7.08 1.57
N LEU A 122 -0.14 -7.90 0.65
CA LEU A 122 0.26 -7.52 -0.70
C LEU A 122 -0.64 -8.24 -1.70
N VAL A 123 -1.26 -7.49 -2.61
CA VAL A 123 -2.15 -8.04 -3.63
C VAL A 123 -1.71 -7.67 -5.04
N ASP A 124 -2.04 -8.53 -6.00
CA ASP A 124 -2.11 -8.18 -7.41
C ASP A 124 -3.31 -7.25 -7.61
N PHE A 125 -3.03 -5.99 -7.92
CA PHE A 125 -4.06 -4.96 -7.98
C PHE A 125 -4.91 -5.07 -9.24
N ALA A 126 -4.35 -5.55 -10.35
CA ALA A 126 -5.09 -5.80 -11.58
C ALA A 126 -6.08 -6.96 -11.37
N MET A 127 -5.62 -8.06 -10.79
CA MET A 127 -6.49 -9.19 -10.45
C MET A 127 -7.60 -8.78 -9.48
N LEU A 128 -7.28 -7.99 -8.45
CA LEU A 128 -8.29 -7.48 -7.51
C LEU A 128 -9.37 -6.66 -8.21
N LYS A 129 -9.00 -5.81 -9.19
CA LYS A 129 -9.97 -5.04 -10.00
C LYS A 129 -10.85 -5.96 -10.86
N ILE A 130 -10.27 -6.98 -11.49
CA ILE A 130 -11.02 -7.97 -12.29
C ILE A 130 -12.01 -8.73 -11.40
N GLU A 131 -11.58 -9.26 -10.27
CA GLU A 131 -12.45 -9.97 -9.32
C GLU A 131 -13.55 -9.07 -8.75
N THR A 132 -13.26 -7.77 -8.58
CA THR A 132 -14.27 -6.77 -8.20
C THR A 132 -15.35 -6.62 -9.26
N LEU A 133 -14.96 -6.53 -10.54
CA LEU A 133 -15.90 -6.43 -11.66
C LEU A 133 -16.75 -7.69 -11.82
N ASN A 134 -16.18 -8.86 -11.48
CA ASN A 134 -16.90 -10.13 -11.46
C ASN A 134 -17.85 -10.28 -10.25
N GLY A 135 -17.84 -9.34 -9.31
CA GLY A 135 -18.68 -9.39 -8.09
C GLY A 135 -18.15 -10.30 -7.00
N ASN A 136 -16.90 -10.75 -7.09
CA ASN A 136 -16.31 -11.73 -6.17
C ASN A 136 -15.65 -11.08 -4.94
N VAL A 137 -15.50 -9.74 -4.92
CA VAL A 137 -14.94 -9.00 -3.79
C VAL A 137 -16.06 -8.26 -3.06
N PRO A 138 -16.37 -8.61 -1.80
CA PRO A 138 -17.48 -8.02 -1.05
C PRO A 138 -17.11 -6.66 -0.45
N TRP A 139 -16.91 -5.67 -1.32
CA TRP A 139 -16.57 -4.31 -0.91
C TRP A 139 -17.68 -3.67 -0.06
N LYS A 140 -17.26 -3.02 1.02
CA LYS A 140 -18.09 -2.10 1.81
C LYS A 140 -17.69 -0.67 1.50
N ILE A 141 -18.65 0.25 1.51
CA ILE A 141 -18.40 1.68 1.31
C ILE A 141 -18.33 2.38 2.68
N ASN A 142 -17.37 3.28 2.83
CA ASN A 142 -17.26 4.17 3.96
C ASN A 142 -17.17 5.63 3.49
N HIS A 143 -17.87 6.50 4.21
CA HIS A 143 -17.84 7.95 4.01
C HIS A 143 -17.15 8.58 5.20
N ASN A 144 -16.16 9.42 4.95
CA ASN A 144 -15.52 10.15 6.04
C ASN A 144 -16.50 11.23 6.56
N GLN A 145 -17.28 10.95 7.60
CA GLN A 145 -18.34 11.86 8.05
C GLN A 145 -17.85 13.05 8.90
N ARG A 146 -16.56 13.09 9.27
CA ARG A 146 -15.98 14.22 10.03
C ARG A 146 -15.48 15.35 9.12
N ASP A 147 -15.80 16.58 9.52
CA ASP A 147 -15.19 17.84 9.06
C ASP A 147 -15.33 18.18 7.57
N ASN A 148 -16.56 18.15 7.02
CA ASN A 148 -16.84 18.51 5.61
C ASN A 148 -16.06 17.70 4.56
N ARG A 149 -15.43 16.59 4.96
CA ARG A 149 -14.71 15.70 4.05
C ARG A 149 -15.72 14.85 3.29
N ARG A 150 -15.65 14.92 1.95
CA ARG A 150 -16.55 14.18 1.04
C ARG A 150 -15.88 12.97 0.40
N ALA A 151 -14.68 12.62 0.86
CA ALA A 151 -13.96 11.47 0.37
C ALA A 151 -14.73 10.19 0.65
N VAL A 152 -14.79 9.33 -0.36
CA VAL A 152 -15.45 8.04 -0.32
C VAL A 152 -14.39 6.97 -0.46
N PHE A 153 -14.40 6.02 0.46
CA PHE A 153 -13.50 4.88 0.46
C PHE A 153 -14.32 3.62 0.29
N GLN A 154 -13.71 2.62 -0.33
CA GLN A 154 -14.18 1.25 -0.24
C GLN A 154 -13.16 0.43 0.53
N TYR A 155 -13.65 -0.54 1.28
CA TYR A 155 -12.82 -1.43 2.07
C TYR A 155 -13.34 -2.86 2.04
N VAL A 156 -12.44 -3.82 2.18
CA VAL A 156 -12.72 -5.25 2.32
C VAL A 156 -11.77 -5.81 3.37
N HIS A 157 -12.24 -6.72 4.21
CA HIS A 157 -11.36 -7.38 5.18
C HIS A 157 -10.38 -8.32 4.46
N PHE A 158 -9.16 -8.46 4.98
CA PHE A 158 -8.11 -9.25 4.34
C PHE A 158 -8.50 -10.71 4.10
N ASP A 159 -9.31 -11.30 4.98
CA ASP A 159 -9.82 -12.67 4.90
C ASP A 159 -10.88 -12.89 3.81
N HIS A 160 -11.52 -11.81 3.36
CA HIS A 160 -12.53 -11.85 2.29
C HIS A 160 -11.96 -11.51 0.91
N ILE A 161 -10.65 -11.29 0.79
CA ILE A 161 -10.00 -11.08 -0.50
C ILE A 161 -9.81 -12.45 -1.18
N PRO A 162 -10.23 -12.61 -2.46
CA PRO A 162 -10.00 -13.84 -3.21
C PRO A 162 -8.53 -14.24 -3.20
N LYS A 163 -8.24 -15.53 -2.96
CA LYS A 163 -6.87 -16.02 -2.79
C LYS A 163 -5.97 -15.76 -4.01
N ASN A 164 -6.54 -15.80 -5.21
CA ASN A 164 -5.82 -15.50 -6.46
C ASN A 164 -5.40 -14.03 -6.59
N CYS A 165 -5.98 -13.12 -5.81
CA CYS A 165 -5.52 -11.73 -5.73
C CYS A 165 -4.37 -11.56 -4.74
N VAL A 166 -4.17 -12.49 -3.80
CA VAL A 166 -3.20 -12.34 -2.71
C VAL A 166 -1.85 -12.87 -3.16
N ILE A 167 -0.84 -12.01 -3.15
CA ILE A 167 0.54 -12.40 -3.42
C ILE A 167 1.20 -12.88 -2.12
N ALA A 168 1.03 -12.11 -1.05
CA ALA A 168 1.53 -12.45 0.26
C ALA A 168 0.77 -11.71 1.37
N ARG A 169 0.83 -12.25 2.59
CA ARG A 169 0.40 -11.58 3.83
C ARG A 169 1.27 -12.06 4.98
N LYS A 170 1.24 -11.33 6.09
CA LYS A 170 2.13 -11.57 7.24
C LYS A 170 2.21 -13.03 7.72
N ASN A 171 1.11 -13.78 7.66
CA ASN A 171 1.06 -15.17 8.13
C ASN A 171 1.43 -16.22 7.08
N ASP A 172 1.63 -15.82 5.82
CA ASP A 172 1.99 -16.75 4.73
C ASP A 172 3.50 -16.93 4.62
N ILE A 173 4.31 -16.06 5.25
CA ILE A 173 5.77 -16.21 5.22
C ILE A 173 6.23 -17.09 6.39
N PRO A 174 6.96 -18.20 6.14
CA PRO A 174 7.44 -19.08 7.20
C PRO A 174 8.33 -18.34 8.20
N LYS A 175 8.00 -18.47 9.50
CA LYS A 175 8.74 -17.82 10.62
C LYS A 175 10.21 -18.24 10.78
N ASN A 176 10.74 -19.12 9.91
CA ASN A 176 12.07 -19.72 10.07
C ASN A 176 13.21 -18.85 9.53
N LEU A 177 12.96 -17.58 9.17
CA LEU A 177 13.99 -16.63 8.71
C LEU A 177 14.25 -15.46 9.66
N PHE A 178 13.46 -15.30 10.72
CA PHE A 178 13.71 -14.29 11.76
C PHE A 178 14.52 -14.89 12.90
N GLY A 179 15.77 -15.21 12.61
CA GLY A 179 16.83 -15.39 13.61
C GLY A 179 17.48 -14.03 13.90
N PHE A 180 16.78 -13.17 14.64
CA PHE A 180 17.36 -12.03 15.35
C PHE A 180 16.75 -11.95 16.75
#